data_AF-A0A830D5U9-F1
#
_entry.id   AF-A0A830D5U9-F1
#
_cell.length_a   1.000
_cell.length_b   1.000
_cell.length_c   1.000
_cell.angle_alpha   90.00
_cell.angle_beta   90.00
_cell.angle_gamma   90.00
#
_symmetry.space_group_name_H-M   'P 1'
#
loop_
_entity.id
_entity.type
_entity.pdbx_description
1 polymer ?
#
loop_
_entity_poly.entity_id
_entity_poly.type
_entity_poly.pdbx_seq_one_letter_code
_entity_poly.pdbx_strand_id
1 'polypeptide(L)' 'MPYLQDGRPVDMVFIPLEVPSRMNVGQMFECSLGLAGGLLDRHYRIAPFDERYEQVFSELYEANK' A
#
# COMPACT_ATOMS: atom_id res chain seq x y z
N MET A 1 -6.84 -17.89 -7.29
CA MET A 1 -6.72 -16.43 -7.08
C MET A 1 -6.11 -15.81 -8.32
N PRO A 2 -6.38 -14.53 -8.64
CA PRO A 2 -5.67 -13.84 -9.73
C PRO A 2 -4.15 -13.96 -9.55
N TYR A 3 -3.42 -13.94 -10.66
CA TYR A 3 -1.96 -14.04 -10.65
C TYR A 3 -1.36 -12.73 -11.13
N LEU A 4 -0.25 -12.35 -10.53
CA LEU A 4 0.60 -11.24 -10.94
C LEU A 4 1.39 -11.63 -12.22
N GLN A 5 2.02 -10.64 -12.86
CA GLN A 5 2.81 -10.84 -14.09
C GLN A 5 4.02 -11.77 -13.88
N ASP A 6 4.50 -11.86 -12.65
CA ASP A 6 5.58 -12.74 -12.20
C ASP A 6 5.08 -14.14 -11.80
N GLY A 7 3.79 -14.43 -11.99
CA GLY A 7 3.17 -15.73 -11.70
C GLY A 7 2.82 -15.93 -10.22
N ARG A 8 3.06 -14.95 -9.34
CA ARG A 8 2.66 -15.06 -7.93
C ARG A 8 1.14 -14.98 -7.79
N PRO A 9 0.50 -15.90 -7.05
CA PRO A 9 -0.93 -15.79 -6.75
C PRO A 9 -1.19 -14.65 -5.76
N VAL A 10 -2.33 -13.99 -5.88
CA VAL A 10 -2.82 -13.03 -4.89
C VAL A 10 -3.40 -13.77 -3.67
N ASP A 11 -3.11 -13.32 -2.45
CA ASP A 11 -3.61 -13.96 -1.22
C ASP A 11 -5.05 -13.58 -0.88
N MET A 12 -5.43 -12.31 -1.09
CA MET A 12 -6.75 -11.78 -0.75
C MET A 12 -7.21 -10.71 -1.74
N VAL A 13 -8.50 -10.64 -2.04
CA VAL A 13 -9.11 -9.60 -2.89
C VAL A 13 -10.18 -8.88 -2.08
N PHE A 14 -10.03 -7.55 -1.96
CA PHE A 14 -10.99 -6.70 -1.28
C PHE A 14 -12.09 -6.21 -2.25
N ILE A 15 -13.26 -5.90 -1.69
CA ILE A 15 -14.36 -5.30 -2.45
C ILE A 15 -14.08 -3.81 -2.63
N PRO A 16 -14.02 -3.26 -3.87
CA PRO A 16 -13.65 -1.87 -4.11
C PRO A 16 -14.55 -0.84 -3.43
N LEU A 17 -15.83 -1.18 -3.19
CA LEU A 17 -16.80 -0.28 -2.55
C LEU A 17 -16.64 -0.19 -1.03
N GLU A 18 -15.92 -1.10 -0.39
CA GLU A 18 -15.77 -1.13 1.07
C GLU A 18 -15.02 0.10 1.59
N VAL A 19 -13.98 0.51 0.86
CA VAL A 19 -13.13 1.66 1.20
C VAL A 19 -13.90 2.99 1.16
N PRO A 20 -14.54 3.41 0.05
CA PRO A 20 -15.28 4.66 -0.01
C PRO A 20 -16.52 4.64 0.88
N SER A 21 -17.21 3.49 1.00
CA SER A 21 -18.42 3.39 1.81
C SER A 21 -18.16 3.60 3.30
N ARG A 22 -16.97 3.23 3.79
CA ARG A 22 -16.56 3.37 5.20
C ARG A 22 -15.62 4.54 5.45
N MET A 23 -15.27 5.27 4.39
CA MET A 23 -14.29 6.37 4.43
C MET A 23 -12.92 5.93 5.00
N ASN A 24 -12.53 4.66 4.80
CA ASN A 24 -11.28 4.12 5.33
C ASN A 24 -10.10 4.36 4.38
N VAL A 25 -9.70 5.63 4.21
CA VAL A 25 -8.55 5.99 3.36
C VAL A 25 -7.23 5.43 3.91
N GLY A 26 -7.14 5.22 5.23
CA GLY A 26 -5.96 4.66 5.89
C GLY A 26 -5.59 3.27 5.38
N GLN A 27 -6.57 2.44 5.00
CA GLN A 27 -6.31 1.13 4.41
C GLN A 27 -5.55 1.23 3.09
N MET A 28 -5.92 2.18 2.23
CA MET A 28 -5.19 2.41 0.97
C MET A 28 -3.77 2.90 1.24
N PHE A 29 -3.61 3.78 2.23
CA PHE A 29 -2.30 4.30 2.63
C PHE A 29 -1.37 3.21 3.17
N GLU A 30 -1.88 2.34 4.06
CA GLU A 30 -1.13 1.22 4.64
C GLU A 30 -0.74 0.18 3.58
N CYS A 31 -1.66 -0.22 2.71
CA CYS A 31 -1.35 -1.17 1.63
C CYS A 31 -0.25 -0.63 0.70
N SER A 32 -0.31 0.67 0.40
CA SER A 32 0.67 1.32 -0.45
C SER A 32 2.05 1.38 0.24
N LEU A 33 2.11 1.81 1.51
CA LEU A 33 3.36 1.78 2.28
C LEU A 33 3.93 0.37 2.47
N GLY A 34 3.07 -0.62 2.73
CA GLY A 34 3.47 -2.01 2.86
C GLY A 34 4.10 -2.55 1.57
N LEU A 35 3.56 -2.16 0.41
CA LEU A 35 4.13 -2.52 -0.89
C LEU A 35 5.52 -1.90 -1.09
N ALA A 36 5.67 -0.60 -0.82
CA ALA A 36 6.98 0.06 -0.90
C ALA A 36 8.00 -0.55 0.07
N GLY A 37 7.58 -0.86 1.31
CA GLY A 37 8.45 -1.49 2.30
C GLY A 37 8.91 -2.87 1.90
N GLY A 38 8.04 -3.67 1.28
CA GLY A 38 8.40 -4.98 0.75
C GLY A 38 9.36 -4.92 -0.43
N LEU A 39 9.28 -3.88 -1.27
CA LEU A 39 10.17 -3.68 -2.42
C LEU A 39 11.53 -3.09 -2.02
N LEU A 40 11.55 -2.15 -1.07
CA LEU A 40 12.74 -1.44 -0.61
C LEU A 40 13.43 -2.10 0.60
N ASP A 41 12.90 -3.22 1.10
CA ASP A 41 13.32 -3.90 2.32
C ASP A 41 13.39 -2.95 3.53
N ARG A 42 12.33 -2.16 3.72
CA ARG A 42 12.21 -1.16 4.80
C ARG A 42 10.99 -1.40 5.67
N HIS A 43 11.16 -1.14 6.96
CA HIS A 43 10.06 -1.12 7.92
C HIS A 43 9.64 0.32 8.22
N TYR A 44 8.37 0.61 7.94
CA TYR A 44 7.77 1.91 8.23
C TYR A 44 7.08 1.92 9.58
N ARG A 45 7.25 3.02 10.31
CA ARG A 45 6.48 3.34 11.51
C ARG A 45 5.78 4.67 11.28
N ILE A 46 4.46 4.66 11.42
CA ILE A 46 3.62 5.83 11.29
C ILE A 46 3.16 6.22 12.69
N ALA A 47 3.46 7.44 13.12
CA ALA A 47 2.89 7.98 14.33
C ALA A 47 1.47 8.52 14.04
N PRO A 48 0.53 8.47 15.00
CA PRO A 48 -0.74 9.16 14.84
C PRO A 48 -0.49 10.64 14.52
N PHE A 49 -1.20 11.16 13.51
CA PHE A 49 -1.10 12.56 13.04
C PHE A 49 0.25 12.95 12.40
N ASP A 50 0.98 11.99 11.85
CA ASP A 50 2.17 12.26 11.04
C ASP A 50 1.79 12.81 9.65
N GLU A 51 2.33 13.96 9.25
CA GLU A 51 1.96 14.67 8.02
C GLU A 51 2.82 14.29 6.79
N ARG A 52 3.64 13.23 6.88
CA ARG A 52 4.58 12.80 5.82
C ARG A 52 3.92 12.10 4.63
N TYR A 53 2.73 12.53 4.21
CA TYR A 53 1.93 11.88 3.16
C TYR A 53 2.60 11.90 1.78
N GLU A 54 3.27 13.00 1.40
CA GLU A 54 3.88 13.13 0.06
C GLU A 54 5.12 12.26 -0.12
N GLN A 55 5.84 11.95 0.97
CA GLN A 55 7.01 11.10 0.92
C GLN A 55 6.64 9.66 0.54
N VAL A 56 5.47 9.18 0.99
CA VAL A 56 4.98 7.83 0.71
C VAL A 56 4.79 7.56 -0.78
N PHE A 57 4.13 8.49 -1.48
CA PHE A 57 3.88 8.35 -2.91
C PHE A 57 5.16 8.43 -3.73
N SER A 58 6.11 9.25 -3.28
CA SER A 58 7.43 9.38 -3.91
C SER A 58 8.24 8.09 -3.76
N GLU A 59 8.26 7.50 -2.56
CA GLU A 59 8.95 6.24 -2.30
C GLU A 59 8.32 5.06 -3.05
N LEU A 60 7.00 5.03 -3.19
CA LEU A 60 6.32 4.04 -4.02
C LEU A 60 6.72 4.12 -5.50
N TYR A 61 6.84 5.35 -6.01
CA TYR A 61 7.28 5.58 -7.37
C TYR A 61 8.73 5.15 -7.56
N GLU A 62 9.59 5.38 -6.57
CA GLU A 62 10.98 4.89 -6.57
C GLU A 62 11.06 3.36 -6.48
N ALA A 63 10.22 2.73 -5.65
CA ALA A 63 10.18 1.29 -5.46
C ALA A 63 9.70 0.53 -6.70
N ASN A 64 8.90 1.17 -7.56
CA ASN A 64 8.33 0.58 -8.77
C ASN A 64 9.15 0.89 -10.05
N LYS A 65 10.33 1.50 -9.91
CA LYS A 65 11.34 1.61 -10.97
C LYS A 65 12.23 0.38 -11.00
#